data_AF-A0AAW2U6M2-F1
#
_entry.id   AF-A0AAW2U6M2-F1
#
_cell.length_a   1.000
_cell.length_b   1.000
_cell.length_c   1.000
_cell.angle_alpha   90.00
_cell.angle_beta   90.00
_cell.angle_gamma   90.00
#
_symmetry.space_group_name_H-M   'P 1'
#
loop_
_entity.id
_entity.type
_entity.pdbx_description
1 polymer ?
#
loop_
_entity_poly.entity_id
_entity_poly.type
_entity_poly.pdbx_seq_one_letter_code
_entity_poly.pdbx_strand_id
1 'polypeptide(L)'
;MEKNDVMQMEELRAEIQQSSESTGTIGRSKGASISSSQQQISVTVVTEFVRWNEEAISRATLFSSQPATLAANVRAVFTCLLDQVSLYITEGLERARDSLTEAASLRERFVLGTSVSRRVAAAAASAKLLLQLVKAVSDLLWLLCSCGSSVAIVQQYFANSISRLLLPVDGAHAASCEEMASAMSSAEGAAYKGLQQCIETVMAEVERLLSAEQKATDYRSPDDGIAPDHGQQMPAQVLSISGYLSVVAYLSRVLESAFTALEGLNKQAFLTELGNRLHKVLLNHWQKFTFNPSGGLRLKRDITEYGEFVRSFNAPTVDEKFELLGITANVFIVAPESLSTLFEGTPSIRKDAQRS
;
A
#
# COMPACT_ATOMS: atom_id res chain seq x y z
N MET A 1 39.40 -30.13 -36.03
CA MET A 1 37.94 -29.95 -35.89
C MET A 1 37.34 -31.24 -35.34
N GLU A 2 37.89 -31.74 -34.22
CA GLU A 2 37.60 -33.10 -33.70
C GLU A 2 37.60 -33.13 -32.16
N LYS A 3 37.77 -31.96 -31.51
CA LYS A 3 37.71 -31.79 -30.05
C LYS A 3 36.41 -31.14 -29.56
N ASN A 4 35.66 -30.48 -30.44
CA ASN A 4 34.35 -29.90 -30.10
C ASN A 4 33.21 -30.94 -30.17
N ASP A 5 33.31 -31.93 -31.05
CA ASP A 5 32.24 -32.92 -31.23
C ASP A 5 32.24 -34.00 -30.12
N VAL A 6 33.39 -34.26 -29.50
CA VAL A 6 33.51 -35.21 -28.38
C VAL A 6 32.90 -34.62 -27.09
N MET A 7 33.05 -33.31 -26.87
CA MET A 7 32.49 -32.63 -25.69
C MET A 7 30.96 -32.49 -25.77
N GLN A 8 30.40 -32.27 -26.97
CA GLN A 8 28.95 -32.23 -27.18
C GLN A 8 28.27 -33.60 -27.00
N MET A 9 28.96 -34.70 -27.30
CA MET A 9 28.45 -36.07 -27.11
C MET A 9 28.48 -36.54 -25.65
N GLU A 10 29.32 -35.95 -24.80
CA GLU A 10 29.34 -36.21 -23.35
C GLU A 10 28.26 -35.39 -22.60
N GLU A 11 27.99 -34.14 -23.02
CA GLU A 11 26.87 -33.35 -22.48
C GLU A 11 25.50 -33.97 -22.77
N LEU A 12 25.28 -34.50 -23.99
CA LEU A 12 24.04 -35.18 -24.36
C LEU A 12 23.81 -36.52 -23.61
N ARG A 13 24.87 -37.20 -23.17
CA ARG A 13 24.74 -38.42 -22.34
C ARG A 13 24.43 -38.10 -20.88
N ALA A 14 24.86 -36.96 -20.36
CA ALA A 14 24.53 -36.53 -19.00
C ALA A 14 23.06 -36.08 -18.87
N GLU A 15 22.48 -35.48 -19.91
CA GLU A 15 21.07 -35.08 -19.93
C GLU A 15 20.10 -36.27 -20.05
N ILE A 16 20.48 -37.33 -20.78
CA ILE A 16 19.64 -38.54 -20.91
C ILE A 16 19.64 -39.36 -19.62
N GLN A 17 20.77 -39.43 -18.89
CA GLN A 17 20.86 -40.21 -17.65
C GLN A 17 20.07 -39.61 -16.47
N GLN A 18 19.82 -38.30 -16.45
CA GLN A 18 18.97 -37.66 -15.42
C GLN A 18 17.46 -37.78 -15.72
N SER A 19 17.09 -38.14 -16.96
CA SER A 19 15.69 -38.30 -17.38
C SER A 19 15.10 -39.71 -17.17
N SER A 20 15.91 -40.68 -16.73
CA SER A 20 15.55 -42.12 -16.71
C SER A 20 15.50 -42.77 -15.32
N GLU A 21 15.43 -42.01 -14.22
CA GLU A 21 15.13 -42.57 -12.90
C GLU A 21 13.85 -41.94 -12.30
N SER A 22 12.69 -42.39 -12.78
CA SER A 22 11.52 -42.64 -11.91
C SER A 22 10.34 -43.20 -12.69
N THR A 23 10.39 -44.50 -13.02
CA THR A 23 9.18 -45.25 -13.39
C THR A 23 8.79 -46.16 -12.24
N GLY A 24 7.70 -45.79 -11.56
CA GLY A 24 6.73 -46.74 -11.01
C GLY A 24 6.95 -47.25 -9.59
N THR A 25 6.28 -46.65 -8.62
CA THR A 25 5.67 -47.43 -7.52
C THR A 25 4.25 -46.91 -7.28
N ILE A 26 3.31 -47.84 -7.36
CA ILE A 26 1.87 -47.64 -7.24
C ILE A 26 1.56 -47.20 -5.80
N GLY A 27 1.02 -46.00 -5.62
CA GLY A 27 0.57 -45.51 -4.31
C GLY A 27 -0.16 -44.17 -4.40
N ARG A 28 -1.50 -44.23 -4.27
CA ARG A 28 -2.45 -43.14 -3.96
C ARG A 28 -1.97 -41.69 -4.23
N SER A 29 -2.41 -41.14 -5.35
CA SER A 29 -2.38 -39.72 -5.67
C SER A 29 -3.23 -38.89 -4.69
N LYS A 30 -2.57 -38.24 -3.73
CA LYS A 30 -3.03 -37.00 -3.09
C LYS A 30 -1.80 -36.15 -2.76
N GLY A 31 -1.80 -34.91 -3.26
CA GLY A 31 -0.79 -33.92 -2.94
C GLY A 31 0.19 -33.65 -4.08
N ALA A 32 -0.31 -33.36 -5.29
CA ALA A 32 0.48 -32.55 -6.20
C ALA A 32 0.64 -31.16 -5.56
N SER A 33 1.88 -30.72 -5.45
CA SER A 33 2.27 -29.37 -5.07
C SER A 33 1.51 -28.34 -5.89
N ILE A 34 0.43 -27.83 -5.32
CA ILE A 34 -0.24 -26.64 -5.80
C ILE A 34 0.75 -25.50 -5.58
N SER A 35 1.37 -25.14 -6.69
CA SER A 35 2.20 -23.96 -6.91
C SER A 35 1.63 -22.74 -6.18
N SER A 36 2.51 -21.92 -5.60
CA SER A 36 2.18 -20.67 -4.88
C SER A 36 1.41 -19.64 -5.71
N SER A 37 1.17 -19.92 -6.99
CA SER A 37 0.38 -19.14 -7.93
C SER A 37 -1.14 -19.23 -7.73
N GLN A 38 -1.67 -20.15 -6.91
CA GLN A 38 -3.12 -20.20 -6.59
C GLN A 38 -3.55 -19.22 -5.47
N GLN A 39 -2.63 -18.43 -4.91
CA GLN A 39 -2.90 -17.68 -3.67
C GLN A 39 -3.28 -16.21 -3.84
N GLN A 40 -3.20 -15.63 -5.05
CA GLN A 40 -3.56 -14.22 -5.28
C GLN A 40 -4.99 -14.10 -5.83
N ILE A 41 -5.80 -13.18 -5.30
CA ILE A 41 -7.11 -12.83 -5.88
C ILE A 41 -6.87 -12.44 -7.33
N SER A 42 -7.58 -13.09 -8.24
CA SER A 42 -7.55 -12.79 -9.67
C SER A 42 -8.95 -12.51 -10.16
N VAL A 43 -9.07 -11.44 -10.94
CA VAL A 43 -10.32 -11.06 -11.62
C VAL A 43 -10.84 -12.21 -12.50
N THR A 44 -9.93 -13.02 -13.07
CA THR A 44 -10.29 -14.19 -13.88
C THR A 44 -11.11 -15.22 -13.12
N VAL A 45 -10.85 -15.42 -11.82
CA VAL A 45 -11.63 -16.37 -11.00
C VAL A 45 -13.06 -15.90 -10.85
N VAL A 46 -13.27 -14.60 -10.63
CA VAL A 46 -14.61 -14.01 -10.52
C VAL A 46 -15.34 -14.06 -11.87
N THR A 47 -14.63 -13.86 -12.99
CA THR A 47 -15.19 -14.07 -14.32
C THR A 47 -15.67 -15.51 -14.52
N GLU A 48 -14.91 -16.51 -14.07
CA GLU A 48 -15.35 -17.92 -14.12
C GLU A 48 -16.56 -18.18 -13.22
N PHE A 49 -16.62 -17.57 -12.02
CA PHE A 49 -17.80 -17.69 -11.15
C PHE A 49 -19.05 -17.14 -11.84
N VAL A 50 -18.95 -15.99 -12.49
CA VAL A 50 -20.05 -15.41 -13.28
C VAL A 50 -20.43 -16.33 -14.44
N ARG A 51 -19.45 -16.90 -15.16
CA ARG A 51 -19.71 -17.83 -16.27
C ARG A 51 -20.46 -19.08 -15.80
N TRP A 52 -20.10 -19.64 -14.65
CA TRP A 52 -20.84 -20.77 -14.06
C TRP A 52 -22.26 -20.37 -13.63
N ASN A 53 -22.43 -19.14 -13.13
CA ASN A 53 -23.73 -18.59 -12.79
C ASN A 53 -24.63 -18.44 -14.03
N GLU A 54 -24.08 -17.92 -15.13
CA GLU A 54 -24.76 -17.78 -16.42
C GLU A 54 -25.28 -19.12 -16.95
N GLU A 55 -24.45 -20.15 -16.90
CA GLU A 55 -24.82 -21.50 -17.31
C GLU A 55 -25.92 -22.08 -16.41
N ALA A 56 -25.83 -21.87 -15.09
CA ALA A 56 -26.84 -22.31 -14.13
C ALA A 56 -28.19 -21.61 -14.35
N ILE A 57 -28.18 -20.31 -14.62
CA ILE A 57 -29.39 -19.54 -14.92
C ILE A 57 -29.99 -19.95 -16.27
N SER A 58 -29.16 -20.20 -17.29
CA SER A 58 -29.61 -20.70 -18.59
C SER A 58 -30.32 -22.05 -18.46
N ARG A 59 -29.91 -22.89 -17.51
CA ARG A 59 -30.65 -24.12 -17.18
C ARG A 59 -31.93 -23.81 -16.42
N ALA A 60 -31.89 -22.91 -15.44
CA ALA A 60 -33.08 -22.53 -14.67
C ALA A 60 -34.20 -21.98 -15.55
N THR A 61 -33.88 -21.19 -16.59
CA THR A 61 -34.86 -20.67 -17.56
C THR A 61 -35.48 -21.78 -18.41
N LEU A 62 -34.75 -22.84 -18.74
CA LEU A 62 -35.27 -23.99 -19.48
C LEU A 62 -36.20 -24.87 -18.64
N PHE A 63 -35.90 -25.04 -17.35
CA PHE A 63 -36.66 -25.96 -16.47
C PHE A 63 -37.79 -25.29 -15.69
N SER A 64 -37.82 -23.94 -15.61
CA SER A 64 -38.84 -23.22 -14.84
C SER A 64 -39.94 -22.69 -15.74
N SER A 65 -41.14 -23.26 -15.64
CA SER A 65 -42.30 -22.89 -16.46
C SER A 65 -43.07 -21.67 -15.92
N GLN A 66 -42.93 -21.38 -14.62
CA GLN A 66 -43.64 -20.28 -13.94
C GLN A 66 -42.66 -19.14 -13.59
N PRO A 67 -43.04 -17.86 -13.82
CA PRO A 67 -42.20 -16.71 -13.48
C PRO A 67 -41.78 -16.64 -12.01
N ALA A 68 -42.67 -17.01 -11.09
CA ALA A 68 -42.39 -17.04 -9.65
C ALA A 68 -41.27 -18.03 -9.30
N THR A 69 -41.37 -19.26 -9.82
CA THR A 69 -40.36 -20.31 -9.61
C THR A 69 -39.03 -19.95 -10.27
N LEU A 70 -39.08 -19.36 -11.48
CA LEU A 70 -37.88 -18.89 -12.17
C LEU A 70 -37.17 -17.81 -11.36
N ALA A 71 -37.89 -16.79 -10.88
CA ALA A 71 -37.30 -15.72 -10.08
C ALA A 71 -36.71 -16.23 -8.76
N ALA A 72 -37.37 -17.19 -8.10
CA ALA A 72 -36.84 -17.82 -6.89
C ALA A 72 -35.52 -18.58 -7.17
N ASN A 73 -35.47 -19.36 -8.25
CA ASN A 73 -34.27 -20.10 -8.65
C ASN A 73 -33.14 -19.16 -9.06
N VAL A 74 -33.43 -18.13 -9.86
CA VAL A 74 -32.45 -17.11 -10.29
C VAL A 74 -31.88 -16.38 -9.09
N ARG A 75 -32.72 -15.97 -8.13
CA ARG A 75 -32.25 -15.38 -6.88
C ARG A 75 -31.32 -16.32 -6.13
N ALA A 76 -31.74 -17.55 -5.84
CA ALA A 76 -30.92 -18.51 -5.10
C ALA A 76 -29.55 -18.76 -5.76
N VAL A 77 -29.53 -18.89 -7.09
CA VAL A 77 -28.28 -19.07 -7.86
C VAL A 77 -27.42 -17.80 -7.81
N PHE A 78 -28.01 -16.61 -7.91
CA PHE A 78 -27.28 -15.34 -7.83
C PHE A 78 -26.76 -15.06 -6.41
N THR A 79 -27.55 -15.32 -5.36
CA THR A 79 -27.10 -15.21 -3.96
C THR A 79 -25.89 -16.09 -3.70
N CYS A 80 -25.88 -17.33 -4.23
CA CYS A 80 -24.71 -18.21 -4.14
C CYS A 80 -23.46 -17.58 -4.78
N LEU A 81 -23.59 -16.96 -5.96
CA LEU A 81 -22.48 -16.22 -6.58
C LEU A 81 -22.02 -15.06 -5.69
N LEU A 82 -22.94 -14.27 -5.14
CA LEU A 82 -22.62 -13.16 -4.25
C LEU A 82 -21.82 -13.64 -3.02
N ASP A 83 -22.24 -14.72 -2.39
CA ASP A 83 -21.56 -15.32 -1.24
C ASP A 83 -20.15 -15.80 -1.60
N GLN A 84 -20.00 -16.50 -2.73
CA GLN A 84 -18.69 -16.99 -3.19
C GLN A 84 -17.74 -15.84 -3.55
N VAL A 85 -18.23 -14.80 -4.22
CA VAL A 85 -17.40 -13.63 -4.55
C VAL A 85 -17.02 -12.86 -3.30
N SER A 86 -17.97 -12.64 -2.39
CA SER A 86 -17.69 -11.96 -1.12
C SER A 86 -16.62 -12.70 -0.32
N LEU A 87 -16.80 -14.02 -0.12
CA LEU A 87 -15.83 -14.85 0.58
C LEU A 87 -14.46 -14.87 -0.10
N TYR A 88 -14.42 -15.02 -1.42
CA TYR A 88 -13.17 -15.01 -2.18
C TYR A 88 -12.39 -13.70 -2.01
N ILE A 89 -13.08 -12.57 -2.06
CA ILE A 89 -12.50 -11.24 -1.89
C ILE A 89 -12.05 -11.03 -0.44
N THR A 90 -12.90 -11.30 0.56
CA THR A 90 -12.57 -11.05 1.96
C THR A 90 -11.40 -11.92 2.43
N GLU A 91 -11.42 -13.21 2.12
CA GLU A 91 -10.34 -14.14 2.52
C GLU A 91 -9.02 -13.86 1.79
N GLY A 92 -9.08 -13.43 0.52
CA GLY A 92 -7.87 -13.09 -0.20
C GLY A 92 -7.25 -11.76 0.25
N LEU A 93 -8.07 -10.76 0.58
CA LEU A 93 -7.59 -9.53 1.20
C LEU A 93 -7.00 -9.79 2.58
N GLU A 94 -7.63 -10.63 3.40
CA GLU A 94 -7.09 -10.96 4.73
C GLU A 94 -5.73 -11.64 4.65
N ARG A 95 -5.56 -12.61 3.74
CA ARG A 95 -4.25 -13.25 3.52
C ARG A 95 -3.15 -12.27 3.05
N ALA A 96 -3.51 -11.30 2.22
CA ALA A 96 -2.56 -10.26 1.80
C ALA A 96 -2.20 -9.30 2.94
N ARG A 97 -3.18 -8.97 3.79
CA ARG A 97 -2.97 -8.20 5.02
C ARG A 97 -2.06 -8.93 6.00
N ASP A 98 -2.24 -10.24 6.19
CA ASP A 98 -1.36 -11.06 7.01
C ASP A 98 0.08 -11.08 6.47
N SER A 99 0.23 -11.20 5.15
CA SER A 99 1.53 -11.13 4.48
C SER A 99 2.23 -9.78 4.68
N LEU A 100 1.47 -8.68 4.66
CA LEU A 100 1.98 -7.34 4.97
C LEU A 100 2.40 -7.24 6.44
N THR A 101 1.58 -7.74 7.38
CA THR A 101 1.90 -7.79 8.81
C THR A 101 3.19 -8.58 9.06
N GLU A 102 3.35 -9.73 8.41
CA GLU A 102 4.55 -10.55 8.53
C GLU A 102 5.78 -9.78 8.04
N ALA A 103 5.72 -9.18 6.85
CA ALA A 103 6.80 -8.38 6.28
C ALA A 103 7.19 -7.19 7.19
N ALA A 104 6.20 -6.49 7.76
CA ALA A 104 6.42 -5.41 8.72
C ALA A 104 7.08 -5.92 10.01
N SER A 105 6.64 -7.06 10.54
CA SER A 105 7.22 -7.65 11.76
C SER A 105 8.66 -8.12 11.57
N LEU A 106 9.03 -8.61 10.38
CA LEU A 106 10.40 -9.00 10.05
C LEU A 106 11.30 -7.78 9.93
N ARG A 107 10.77 -6.70 9.33
CA ARG A 107 11.43 -5.40 9.25
C ARG A 107 11.75 -4.84 10.64
N GLU A 108 10.79 -4.88 11.55
CA GLU A 108 10.94 -4.40 12.93
C GLU A 108 11.95 -5.25 13.73
N ARG A 109 11.80 -6.58 13.72
CA ARG A 109 12.66 -7.51 14.49
C ARG A 109 14.13 -7.45 14.09
N PHE A 110 14.42 -7.26 12.81
CA PHE A 110 15.80 -7.16 12.33
C PHE A 110 16.57 -6.00 12.96
N VAL A 111 15.88 -4.90 13.29
CA VAL A 111 16.52 -3.74 13.90
C VAL A 111 16.92 -4.03 15.35
N LEU A 112 16.08 -4.72 16.13
CA LEU A 112 16.35 -5.05 17.54
C LEU A 112 17.49 -6.06 17.71
N GLY A 113 17.77 -6.90 16.71
CA GLY A 113 18.71 -8.03 16.81
C GLY A 113 20.14 -7.80 16.33
N THR A 114 20.52 -6.60 15.87
CA THR A 114 21.85 -6.39 15.26
C THR A 114 22.92 -5.97 16.26
N SER A 115 23.90 -6.86 16.50
CA SER A 115 25.16 -6.54 17.19
C SER A 115 26.22 -6.01 16.20
N VAL A 116 27.11 -5.15 16.70
CA VAL A 116 27.98 -4.23 15.93
C VAL A 116 29.00 -4.92 14.98
N SER A 117 29.17 -6.25 15.03
CA SER A 117 30.32 -6.93 14.42
C SER A 117 30.24 -7.23 12.91
N ARG A 118 29.14 -6.99 12.20
CA ARG A 118 29.04 -7.19 10.71
C ARG A 118 28.18 -6.14 10.01
N ARG A 119 28.69 -4.92 9.89
CA ARG A 119 27.95 -3.77 9.33
C ARG A 119 27.48 -3.92 7.87
N VAL A 120 28.30 -4.50 6.98
CA VAL A 120 27.95 -4.65 5.54
C VAL A 120 26.87 -5.71 5.33
N ALA A 121 27.00 -6.87 5.97
CA ALA A 121 25.99 -7.93 5.91
C ALA A 121 24.65 -7.47 6.55
N ALA A 122 24.72 -6.65 7.61
CA ALA A 122 23.54 -6.07 8.23
C ALA A 122 22.83 -5.05 7.33
N ALA A 123 23.58 -4.21 6.59
CA ALA A 123 23.01 -3.26 5.64
C ALA A 123 22.31 -3.97 4.46
N ALA A 124 22.93 -5.01 3.89
CA ALA A 124 22.33 -5.79 2.82
C ALA A 124 21.04 -6.52 3.26
N ALA A 125 21.03 -7.09 4.46
CA ALA A 125 19.84 -7.73 5.02
C ALA A 125 18.71 -6.72 5.33
N SER A 126 19.04 -5.53 5.83
CA SER A 126 18.07 -4.44 5.98
C SER A 126 17.47 -4.05 4.62
N ALA A 127 18.30 -3.82 3.59
CA ALA A 127 17.80 -3.46 2.26
C ALA A 127 16.85 -4.54 1.68
N LYS A 128 17.16 -5.83 1.89
CA LYS A 128 16.29 -6.94 1.49
C LYS A 128 14.93 -6.89 2.17
N LEU A 129 14.90 -6.66 3.48
CA LEU A 129 13.65 -6.57 4.25
C LEU A 129 12.80 -5.36 3.83
N LEU A 130 13.44 -4.24 3.50
CA LEU A 130 12.71 -3.08 2.95
C LEU A 130 12.04 -3.43 1.63
N LEU A 131 12.77 -4.12 0.74
CA LEU A 131 12.22 -4.55 -0.54
C LEU A 131 11.04 -5.51 -0.37
N GLN A 132 11.11 -6.43 0.59
CA GLN A 132 10.01 -7.33 0.94
C GLN A 132 8.79 -6.58 1.47
N LEU A 133 8.99 -5.58 2.34
CA LEU A 133 7.91 -4.73 2.84
C LEU A 133 7.23 -3.96 1.71
N VAL A 134 8.02 -3.28 0.86
CA VAL A 134 7.51 -2.53 -0.30
C VAL A 134 6.76 -3.45 -1.25
N LYS A 135 7.26 -4.67 -1.49
CA LYS A 135 6.58 -5.67 -2.31
C LYS A 135 5.24 -6.08 -1.71
N ALA A 136 5.17 -6.34 -0.40
CA ALA A 136 3.93 -6.70 0.27
C ALA A 136 2.88 -5.57 0.21
N VAL A 137 3.30 -4.30 0.37
CA VAL A 137 2.43 -3.14 0.17
C VAL A 137 1.92 -3.08 -1.28
N SER A 138 2.82 -3.24 -2.25
CA SER A 138 2.46 -3.25 -3.68
C SER A 138 1.45 -4.34 -4.01
N ASP A 139 1.64 -5.54 -3.48
CA ASP A 139 0.75 -6.68 -3.72
C ASP A 139 -0.64 -6.41 -3.17
N LEU A 140 -0.72 -5.88 -1.94
CA LEU A 140 -2.01 -5.53 -1.33
C LEU A 140 -2.72 -4.42 -2.12
N LEU A 141 -2.02 -3.38 -2.57
CA LEU A 141 -2.61 -2.32 -3.40
C LEU A 141 -3.17 -2.84 -4.72
N TRP A 142 -2.44 -3.73 -5.40
CA TRP A 142 -2.93 -4.35 -6.64
C TRP A 142 -4.13 -5.26 -6.41
N LEU A 143 -4.13 -5.97 -5.28
CA LEU A 143 -5.25 -6.81 -4.86
C LEU A 143 -6.52 -6.00 -4.62
N LEU A 144 -6.39 -4.86 -3.94
CA LEU A 144 -7.48 -3.93 -3.67
C LEU A 144 -8.12 -3.42 -4.98
N CYS A 145 -7.29 -3.10 -5.98
CA CYS A 145 -7.79 -2.72 -7.31
C CYS A 145 -8.54 -3.87 -7.99
N SER A 146 -7.97 -5.08 -7.96
CA SER A 146 -8.60 -6.27 -8.51
C SER A 146 -9.96 -6.57 -7.88
N CYS A 147 -10.11 -6.33 -6.58
CA CYS A 147 -11.40 -6.44 -5.88
C CYS A 147 -12.44 -5.47 -6.45
N GLY A 148 -12.05 -4.21 -6.72
CA GLY A 148 -12.91 -3.23 -7.37
C GLY A 148 -13.38 -3.68 -8.75
N SER A 149 -12.49 -4.26 -9.55
CA SER A 149 -12.87 -4.85 -10.86
C SER A 149 -13.82 -6.04 -10.70
N SER A 150 -13.59 -6.92 -9.72
CA SER A 150 -14.46 -8.05 -9.42
C SER A 150 -15.89 -7.60 -9.03
N VAL A 151 -16.01 -6.58 -8.19
CA VAL A 151 -17.29 -5.96 -7.82
C VAL A 151 -18.01 -5.42 -9.07
N ALA A 152 -17.29 -4.69 -9.93
CA ALA A 152 -17.85 -4.13 -11.15
C ALA A 152 -18.37 -5.22 -12.11
N ILE A 153 -17.65 -6.34 -12.25
CA ILE A 153 -18.09 -7.49 -13.07
C ILE A 153 -19.42 -8.05 -12.57
N VAL A 154 -19.56 -8.24 -11.26
CA VAL A 154 -20.80 -8.78 -10.66
C VAL A 154 -21.96 -7.80 -10.82
N GLN A 155 -21.73 -6.50 -10.60
CA GLN A 155 -22.75 -5.46 -10.80
C GLN A 155 -23.21 -5.38 -12.26
N GLN A 156 -22.26 -5.45 -13.21
CA GLN A 156 -22.55 -5.44 -14.64
C GLN A 156 -23.34 -6.68 -15.06
N TYR A 157 -22.97 -7.84 -14.52
CA TYR A 157 -23.70 -9.10 -14.73
C TYR A 157 -25.14 -9.02 -14.22
N PHE A 158 -25.34 -8.46 -13.02
CA PHE A 158 -26.67 -8.25 -12.47
C PHE A 158 -27.53 -7.35 -13.37
N ALA A 159 -26.99 -6.20 -13.79
CA ALA A 159 -27.71 -5.23 -14.61
C ALA A 159 -28.12 -5.81 -15.98
N ASN A 160 -27.24 -6.57 -16.62
CA ASN A 160 -27.45 -7.05 -17.99
C ASN A 160 -28.31 -8.32 -18.05
N SER A 161 -28.12 -9.24 -17.10
CA SER A 161 -28.67 -10.59 -17.19
C SER A 161 -29.71 -10.88 -16.11
N ILE A 162 -29.37 -10.63 -14.84
CA ILE A 162 -30.21 -11.03 -13.70
C ILE A 162 -31.45 -10.15 -13.58
N SER A 163 -31.27 -8.84 -13.65
CA SER A 163 -32.30 -7.83 -13.36
C SER A 163 -33.61 -8.11 -14.10
N ARG A 164 -33.52 -8.40 -15.41
CA ARG A 164 -34.69 -8.65 -16.27
C ARG A 164 -35.48 -9.90 -15.89
N LEU A 165 -34.82 -10.93 -15.36
CA LEU A 165 -35.46 -12.17 -14.93
C LEU A 165 -36.23 -12.02 -13.61
N LEU A 166 -35.93 -10.97 -12.84
CA LEU A 166 -36.55 -10.70 -11.55
C LEU A 166 -37.70 -9.69 -11.60
N LEU A 167 -37.74 -8.82 -12.61
CA LEU A 167 -38.80 -7.81 -12.77
C LEU A 167 -40.24 -8.36 -12.81
N PRO A 168 -40.53 -9.56 -13.35
CA PRO A 168 -41.90 -10.08 -13.37
C PRO A 168 -42.48 -10.46 -12.00
N VAL A 169 -41.68 -10.47 -10.93
CA VAL A 169 -42.09 -10.87 -9.58
C VAL A 169 -41.87 -9.72 -8.62
N ASP A 170 -42.96 -9.24 -8.02
CA ASP A 170 -42.94 -8.11 -7.09
C ASP A 170 -41.96 -8.36 -5.94
N GLY A 171 -41.10 -7.37 -5.68
CA GLY A 171 -40.09 -7.40 -4.63
C GLY A 171 -38.85 -8.27 -4.91
N ALA A 172 -38.86 -9.17 -5.90
CA ALA A 172 -37.73 -10.06 -6.18
C ALA A 172 -36.47 -9.29 -6.64
N HIS A 173 -36.64 -8.28 -7.49
CA HIS A 173 -35.55 -7.41 -7.92
C HIS A 173 -34.95 -6.63 -6.74
N ALA A 174 -35.80 -6.00 -5.92
CA ALA A 174 -35.37 -5.20 -4.77
C ALA A 174 -34.59 -6.05 -3.74
N ALA A 175 -35.11 -7.23 -3.40
CA ALA A 175 -34.43 -8.15 -2.48
C ALA A 175 -33.05 -8.58 -3.01
N SER A 176 -32.93 -8.85 -4.31
CA SER A 176 -31.65 -9.20 -4.93
C SER A 176 -30.65 -8.04 -4.96
N CYS A 177 -31.13 -6.81 -5.13
CA CYS A 177 -30.32 -5.60 -4.99
C CYS A 177 -29.80 -5.43 -3.55
N GLU A 178 -30.62 -5.68 -2.54
CA GLU A 178 -30.21 -5.63 -1.13
C GLU A 178 -29.15 -6.67 -0.79
N GLU A 179 -29.34 -7.92 -1.25
CA GLU A 179 -28.35 -9.00 -1.09
C GLU A 179 -27.02 -8.65 -1.77
N MET A 180 -27.07 -8.12 -3.01
CA MET A 180 -25.87 -7.68 -3.72
C MET A 180 -25.18 -6.54 -2.97
N ALA A 181 -25.92 -5.53 -2.51
CA ALA A 181 -25.37 -4.41 -1.75
C ALA A 181 -24.70 -4.89 -0.45
N SER A 182 -25.31 -5.84 0.26
CA SER A 182 -24.72 -6.44 1.47
C SER A 182 -23.40 -7.16 1.17
N ALA A 183 -23.36 -7.98 0.11
CA ALA A 183 -22.16 -8.70 -0.30
C ALA A 183 -21.02 -7.76 -0.74
N MET A 184 -21.35 -6.70 -1.49
CA MET A 184 -20.38 -5.69 -1.92
C MET A 184 -19.89 -4.84 -0.74
N SER A 185 -20.76 -4.49 0.21
CA SER A 185 -20.38 -3.74 1.42
C SER A 185 -19.37 -4.50 2.28
N SER A 186 -19.50 -5.83 2.39
CA SER A 186 -18.51 -6.68 3.06
C SER A 186 -17.13 -6.60 2.39
N ALA A 187 -17.09 -6.68 1.05
CA ALA A 187 -15.86 -6.55 0.26
C ALA A 187 -15.23 -5.15 0.39
N GLU A 188 -16.04 -4.09 0.35
CA GLU A 188 -15.60 -2.71 0.59
C GLU A 188 -15.02 -2.53 2.00
N GLY A 189 -15.66 -3.10 3.02
CA GLY A 189 -15.17 -3.07 4.40
C GLY A 189 -13.80 -3.75 4.55
N ALA A 190 -13.59 -4.89 3.90
CA ALA A 190 -12.28 -5.55 3.87
C ALA A 190 -11.23 -4.72 3.11
N ALA A 191 -11.61 -4.13 1.97
CA ALA A 191 -10.72 -3.28 1.19
C ALA A 191 -10.29 -2.03 1.95
N TYR A 192 -11.22 -1.38 2.64
CA TYR A 192 -10.95 -0.22 3.50
C TYR A 192 -9.94 -0.54 4.60
N LYS A 193 -10.12 -1.67 5.32
CA LYS A 193 -9.16 -2.13 6.33
C LYS A 193 -7.76 -2.37 5.73
N GLY A 194 -7.70 -2.96 4.53
CA GLY A 194 -6.45 -3.17 3.81
C GLY A 194 -5.73 -1.85 3.47
N LEU A 195 -6.46 -0.85 2.96
CA LEU A 195 -5.92 0.48 2.67
C LEU A 195 -5.40 1.18 3.94
N GLN A 196 -6.16 1.13 5.04
CA GLN A 196 -5.72 1.69 6.32
C GLN A 196 -4.42 1.05 6.79
N GLN A 197 -4.35 -0.28 6.77
CA GLN A 197 -3.15 -1.01 7.18
C GLN A 197 -1.94 -0.70 6.27
N CYS A 198 -2.14 -0.55 4.96
CA CYS A 198 -1.09 -0.09 4.05
C CYS A 198 -0.50 1.24 4.52
N ILE A 199 -1.35 2.24 4.76
CA ILE A 199 -0.91 3.57 5.17
C ILE A 199 -0.22 3.50 6.54
N GLU A 200 -0.79 2.81 7.52
CA GLU A 200 -0.20 2.65 8.84
C GLU A 200 1.18 1.99 8.78
N THR A 201 1.32 0.93 7.98
CA THR A 201 2.59 0.22 7.79
C THR A 201 3.64 1.11 7.12
N VAL A 202 3.24 1.86 6.09
CA VAL A 202 4.12 2.80 5.39
C VAL A 202 4.57 3.92 6.34
N MET A 203 3.67 4.47 7.14
CA MET A 203 3.99 5.53 8.11
C MET A 203 4.87 5.02 9.25
N ALA A 204 4.68 3.79 9.72
CA ALA A 204 5.57 3.20 10.72
C ALA A 204 7.01 3.09 10.22
N GLU A 205 7.21 2.73 8.95
CA GLU A 205 8.53 2.72 8.33
C GLU A 205 9.11 4.13 8.13
N VAL A 206 8.28 5.14 7.81
CA VAL A 206 8.69 6.55 7.78
C VAL A 206 9.17 7.01 9.17
N GLU A 207 8.39 6.76 10.22
CA GLU A 207 8.77 7.08 11.60
C GLU A 207 10.09 6.43 12.01
N ARG A 208 10.30 5.17 11.58
CA ARG A 208 11.53 4.42 11.81
C ARG A 208 12.73 5.05 11.08
N LEU A 209 12.57 5.43 9.82
CA LEU A 209 13.61 6.10 9.03
C LEU A 209 13.99 7.45 9.66
N LEU A 210 12.99 8.27 9.99
CA LEU A 210 13.20 9.55 10.68
C LEU A 210 13.95 9.36 12.00
N SER A 211 13.54 8.39 12.82
CA SER A 211 14.17 8.13 14.12
C SER A 211 15.60 7.59 14.00
N ALA A 212 15.93 6.89 12.92
CA ALA A 212 17.25 6.33 12.68
C ALA A 212 18.24 7.35 12.10
N GLU A 213 17.75 8.24 11.23
CA GLU A 213 18.61 9.11 10.42
C GLU A 213 18.63 10.57 10.88
N GLN A 214 17.57 11.05 11.54
CA GLN A 214 17.44 12.43 11.99
C GLN A 214 17.66 12.54 13.51
N LYS A 215 18.76 13.16 13.91
CA LYS A 215 19.22 13.24 15.30
C LYS A 215 18.90 14.58 15.93
N ALA A 216 18.68 14.60 17.25
CA ALA A 216 18.36 15.81 18.01
C ALA A 216 19.35 16.97 17.79
N THR A 217 20.61 16.65 17.51
CA THR A 217 21.69 17.60 17.21
C THR A 217 21.55 18.31 15.87
N ASP A 218 20.76 17.77 14.94
CA ASP A 218 20.67 18.28 13.56
C ASP A 218 20.00 19.66 13.51
N TYR A 219 19.10 19.95 14.46
CA TYR A 219 18.41 21.24 14.59
C TYR A 219 18.95 22.12 15.74
N ARG A 220 20.09 21.73 16.32
CA ARG A 220 20.79 22.49 17.37
C ARG A 220 22.30 22.36 17.20
N SER A 221 22.81 22.86 16.08
CA SER A 221 24.25 22.89 15.84
C SER A 221 24.92 23.90 16.78
N PRO A 222 26.04 23.55 17.44
CA PRO A 222 26.71 24.42 18.43
C PRO A 222 27.36 25.68 17.85
N ASP A 223 27.40 25.82 16.53
CA ASP A 223 28.09 26.91 15.83
C ASP A 223 27.22 28.17 15.63
N ASP A 224 26.57 28.62 16.71
CA ASP A 224 25.87 29.91 16.72
C ASP A 224 26.77 31.07 17.22
N GLY A 225 28.11 30.88 17.25
CA GLY A 225 29.07 31.87 17.75
C GLY A 225 30.42 31.88 17.03
N ILE A 226 30.58 32.82 16.10
CA ILE A 226 31.82 33.42 15.56
C ILE A 226 32.90 32.46 14.97
N ALA A 227 33.03 32.58 13.64
CA ALA A 227 34.17 32.36 12.73
C ALA A 227 34.52 30.92 12.28
N PRO A 228 34.87 30.73 10.99
CA PRO A 228 35.15 29.43 10.40
C PRO A 228 36.63 29.07 10.57
N ASP A 229 36.94 27.99 11.29
CA ASP A 229 38.27 27.38 11.21
C ASP A 229 38.23 26.07 10.42
N HIS A 230 39.16 25.98 9.47
CA HIS A 230 39.27 24.92 8.48
C HIS A 230 39.89 23.67 9.12
N GLY A 231 39.05 22.74 9.60
CA GLY A 231 39.57 21.47 10.12
C GLY A 231 38.51 20.45 10.45
N GLN A 232 38.21 19.57 9.48
CA GLN A 232 37.58 18.26 9.68
C GLN A 232 36.31 18.24 10.56
N GLN A 233 35.22 18.81 10.07
CA GLN A 233 33.88 18.40 10.45
C GLN A 233 33.05 18.22 9.18
N MET A 234 32.42 17.05 9.04
CA MET A 234 31.42 16.83 7.99
C MET A 234 30.39 17.96 8.11
N PRO A 235 30.20 18.82 7.09
CA PRO A 235 29.33 19.97 7.24
C PRO A 235 27.94 19.43 7.60
N ALA A 236 27.36 19.92 8.70
CA ALA A 236 26.03 19.53 9.17
C ALA A 236 24.93 19.68 8.09
N GLN A 237 25.24 20.37 6.98
CA GLN A 237 24.46 20.41 5.74
C GLN A 237 24.27 19.04 5.09
N VAL A 238 25.19 18.09 5.26
CA VAL A 238 25.14 16.72 4.69
C VAL A 238 24.29 15.78 5.56
N LEU A 239 24.12 16.07 6.86
CA LEU A 239 23.38 15.21 7.79
C LEU A 239 21.86 15.46 7.77
N SER A 240 21.38 16.71 7.70
CA SER A 240 19.91 16.96 7.62
C SER A 240 19.31 16.53 6.27
N ILE A 241 20.12 16.47 5.20
CA ILE A 241 19.70 15.95 3.89
C ILE A 241 19.47 14.43 3.93
N SER A 242 20.11 13.68 4.84
CA SER A 242 20.01 12.21 4.87
C SER A 242 18.61 11.73 5.25
N GLY A 243 18.03 12.25 6.34
CA GLY A 243 16.73 11.77 6.85
C GLY A 243 15.58 12.03 5.87
N TYR A 244 15.51 13.25 5.32
CA TYR A 244 14.55 13.58 4.26
C TYR A 244 14.72 12.68 3.03
N LEU A 245 15.95 12.54 2.52
CA LEU A 245 16.23 11.81 1.29
C LEU A 245 15.82 10.33 1.41
N SER A 246 16.07 9.72 2.57
CA SER A 246 15.71 8.32 2.83
C SER A 246 14.18 8.12 2.91
N VAL A 247 13.46 9.06 3.53
CA VAL A 247 11.99 9.03 3.56
C VAL A 247 11.41 9.19 2.16
N VAL A 248 11.87 10.18 1.40
CA VAL A 248 11.40 10.41 0.02
C VAL A 248 11.75 9.24 -0.89
N ALA A 249 12.96 8.68 -0.79
CA ALA A 249 13.34 7.50 -1.57
C ALA A 249 12.45 6.29 -1.25
N TYR A 250 12.13 6.06 0.03
CA TYR A 250 11.21 5.00 0.43
C TYR A 250 9.78 5.25 -0.10
N LEU A 251 9.23 6.44 0.15
CA LEU A 251 7.87 6.78 -0.26
C LEU A 251 7.73 6.78 -1.79
N SER A 252 8.75 7.21 -2.54
CA SER A 252 8.74 7.16 -4.00
C SER A 252 8.57 5.73 -4.52
N ARG A 253 9.21 4.74 -3.88
CA ARG A 253 9.03 3.31 -4.24
C ARG A 253 7.63 2.81 -3.94
N VAL A 254 7.02 3.27 -2.84
CA VAL A 254 5.62 2.93 -2.50
C VAL A 254 4.66 3.59 -3.48
N LEU A 255 4.94 4.83 -3.88
CA LEU A 255 4.13 5.59 -4.83
C LEU A 255 4.17 5.01 -6.23
N GLU A 256 5.29 4.46 -6.69
CA GLU A 256 5.37 3.75 -7.98
C GLU A 256 4.30 2.63 -8.07
N SER A 257 4.17 1.85 -7.00
CA SER A 257 3.12 0.84 -6.88
C SER A 257 1.72 1.45 -6.75
N ALA A 258 1.54 2.51 -5.96
CA ALA A 258 0.22 3.13 -5.79
C ALA A 258 -0.28 3.79 -7.09
N PHE A 259 0.62 4.38 -7.88
CA PHE A 259 0.31 5.05 -9.13
C PHE A 259 -0.12 4.09 -10.23
N THR A 260 0.35 2.84 -10.16
CA THR A 260 0.03 1.77 -11.12
C THR A 260 -1.14 0.90 -10.67
N ALA A 261 -1.35 0.75 -9.36
CA ALA A 261 -2.41 -0.08 -8.81
C ALA A 261 -3.74 0.67 -8.64
N LEU A 262 -3.72 1.93 -8.20
CA LEU A 262 -4.93 2.69 -7.89
C LEU A 262 -5.28 3.66 -9.02
N GLU A 263 -6.58 3.83 -9.26
CA GLU A 263 -7.10 4.71 -10.31
C GLU A 263 -8.21 5.65 -9.77
N GLY A 264 -8.45 6.74 -10.51
CA GLY A 264 -9.56 7.66 -10.28
C GLY A 264 -9.64 8.21 -8.85
N LEU A 265 -10.86 8.21 -8.29
CA LEU A 265 -11.14 8.75 -6.95
C LEU A 265 -10.47 7.95 -5.83
N ASN A 266 -10.30 6.63 -6.00
CA ASN A 266 -9.65 5.78 -5.01
C ASN A 266 -8.17 6.14 -4.85
N LYS A 267 -7.49 6.38 -5.97
CA LYS A 267 -6.12 6.91 -5.99
C LYS A 267 -6.04 8.26 -5.29
N GLN A 268 -6.92 9.19 -5.63
CA GLN A 268 -6.91 10.52 -5.04
C GLN A 268 -7.15 10.49 -3.53
N ALA A 269 -8.12 9.69 -3.06
CA ALA A 269 -8.42 9.52 -1.65
C ALA A 269 -7.23 8.91 -0.89
N PHE A 270 -6.59 7.88 -1.47
CA PHE A 270 -5.40 7.25 -0.88
C PHE A 270 -4.23 8.23 -0.75
N LEU A 271 -3.90 8.97 -1.82
CA LEU A 271 -2.81 9.95 -1.81
C LEU A 271 -3.08 11.10 -0.82
N THR A 272 -4.33 11.57 -0.76
CA THR A 272 -4.75 12.61 0.20
C THR A 272 -4.56 12.13 1.64
N GLU A 273 -5.02 10.91 1.97
CA GLU A 273 -4.85 10.35 3.33
C GLU A 273 -3.36 10.08 3.65
N LEU A 274 -2.59 9.56 2.68
CA LEU A 274 -1.15 9.34 2.85
C LEU A 274 -0.42 10.66 3.15
N GLY A 275 -0.72 11.73 2.41
CA GLY A 275 -0.16 13.06 2.65
C GLY A 275 -0.55 13.66 4.00
N ASN A 276 -1.81 13.49 4.41
CA ASN A 276 -2.29 13.90 5.73
C ASN A 276 -1.55 13.16 6.87
N ARG A 277 -1.32 11.86 6.71
CA ARG A 277 -0.59 11.05 7.69
C ARG A 277 0.88 11.41 7.73
N LEU A 278 1.52 11.62 6.57
CA LEU A 278 2.90 12.08 6.49
C LEU A 278 3.09 13.42 7.21
N HIS A 279 2.22 14.40 6.95
CA HIS A 279 2.23 15.69 7.66
C HIS A 279 2.16 15.49 9.18
N LYS A 280 1.24 14.64 9.67
CA LYS A 280 1.09 14.35 11.10
C LYS A 280 2.34 13.68 11.69
N VAL A 281 2.91 12.70 10.99
CA VAL A 281 4.14 12.00 11.40
C VAL A 281 5.30 12.97 11.52
N LEU A 282 5.50 13.82 10.51
CA LEU A 282 6.58 14.81 10.49
C LEU A 282 6.42 15.83 11.62
N LEU A 283 5.21 16.37 11.81
CA LEU A 283 4.92 17.30 12.91
C LEU A 283 5.22 16.67 14.27
N ASN A 284 4.70 15.47 14.52
CA ASN A 284 4.96 14.74 15.77
C ASN A 284 6.45 14.42 15.97
N HIS A 285 7.17 14.15 14.89
CA HIS A 285 8.60 13.90 14.94
C HIS A 285 9.34 15.19 15.33
N TRP A 286 9.12 16.29 14.61
CA TRP A 286 9.80 17.58 14.86
C TRP A 286 9.48 18.20 16.22
N GLN A 287 8.28 17.97 16.78
CA GLN A 287 7.94 18.41 18.13
C GLN A 287 8.83 17.83 19.23
N LYS A 288 9.56 16.74 18.96
CA LYS A 288 10.51 16.13 19.91
C LYS A 288 11.86 16.87 19.98
N PHE A 289 12.08 17.84 19.10
CA PHE A 289 13.36 18.53 18.94
C PHE A 289 13.33 19.92 19.57
N THR A 290 14.52 20.39 19.94
CA THR A 290 14.75 21.79 20.33
C THR A 290 15.49 22.49 19.20
N PHE A 291 15.06 23.71 18.88
CA PHE A 291 15.56 24.46 17.73
C PHE A 291 16.38 25.68 18.17
N ASN A 292 17.47 25.95 17.45
CA ASN A 292 18.13 27.27 17.39
C ASN A 292 17.82 27.95 16.03
N PRO A 293 18.15 29.23 15.82
CA PRO A 293 17.84 29.92 14.55
C PRO A 293 18.38 29.19 13.32
N SER A 294 19.62 28.70 13.39
CA SER A 294 20.26 27.88 12.35
C SER A 294 19.51 26.57 12.08
N GLY A 295 18.96 25.94 13.12
CA GLY A 295 18.12 24.75 13.03
C GLY A 295 16.72 25.04 12.50
N GLY A 296 16.16 26.21 12.80
CA GLY A 296 14.91 26.71 12.21
C GLY A 296 15.02 26.83 10.68
N LEU A 297 16.16 27.35 10.18
CA LEU A 297 16.43 27.40 8.74
C LEU A 297 16.51 26.02 8.09
N ARG A 298 17.11 25.03 8.77
CA ARG A 298 17.14 23.63 8.29
C ARG A 298 15.75 23.01 8.27
N LEU A 299 14.99 23.17 9.34
CA LEU A 299 13.60 22.70 9.40
C LEU A 299 12.78 23.28 8.25
N LYS A 300 12.91 24.59 7.98
CA LYS A 300 12.22 25.25 6.87
C LYS A 300 12.63 24.68 5.50
N ARG A 301 13.90 24.30 5.33
CA ARG A 301 14.37 23.60 4.12
C ARG A 301 13.71 22.23 4.02
N ASP A 302 13.77 21.41 5.07
CA ASP A 302 13.17 20.07 5.05
C ASP A 302 11.66 20.14 4.75
N ILE A 303 10.94 21.10 5.35
CA ILE A 303 9.50 21.33 5.07
C ILE A 303 9.28 21.70 3.60
N THR A 304 10.10 22.59 3.03
CA THR A 304 10.01 22.97 1.61
C THR A 304 10.18 21.75 0.72
N GLU A 305 11.18 20.93 1.00
CA GLU A 305 11.50 19.72 0.22
C GLU A 305 10.39 18.66 0.33
N TYR A 306 9.84 18.42 1.52
CA TYR A 306 8.65 17.58 1.68
C TYR A 306 7.43 18.19 0.96
N GLY A 307 7.28 19.51 0.99
CA GLY A 307 6.26 20.25 0.25
C GLY A 307 6.32 20.00 -1.25
N GLU A 308 7.52 20.11 -1.85
CA GLU A 308 7.74 19.79 -3.26
C GLU A 308 7.38 18.33 -3.56
N PHE A 309 7.77 17.40 -2.69
CA PHE A 309 7.45 15.98 -2.87
C PHE A 309 5.94 15.73 -2.86
N VAL A 310 5.19 16.26 -1.89
CA VAL A 310 3.76 16.01 -1.76
C VAL A 310 2.92 16.70 -2.83
N ARG A 311 3.43 17.73 -3.53
CA ARG A 311 2.74 18.32 -4.68
C ARG A 311 2.45 17.30 -5.79
N SER A 312 3.28 16.26 -5.90
CA SER A 312 3.04 15.14 -6.82
C SER A 312 1.77 14.34 -6.51
N PHE A 313 1.16 14.54 -5.33
CA PHE A 313 -0.07 13.86 -4.92
C PHE A 313 -1.32 14.55 -5.49
N ASN A 314 -1.17 15.78 -6.01
CA ASN A 314 -2.27 16.61 -6.51
C ASN A 314 -3.42 16.73 -5.49
N ALA A 315 -3.08 16.95 -4.21
CA ALA A 315 -4.02 17.04 -3.11
C ALA A 315 -3.96 18.43 -2.45
N PRO A 316 -4.79 19.40 -2.89
CA PRO A 316 -4.69 20.79 -2.45
C PRO A 316 -4.74 20.97 -0.92
N THR A 317 -5.54 20.15 -0.24
CA THR A 317 -5.67 20.19 1.23
C THR A 317 -4.41 19.70 1.96
N VAL A 318 -3.56 18.90 1.31
CA VAL A 318 -2.26 18.51 1.82
C VAL A 318 -1.24 19.62 1.53
N ASP A 319 -1.27 20.19 0.33
CA ASP A 319 -0.38 21.30 -0.06
C ASP A 319 -0.53 22.49 0.91
N GLU A 320 -1.76 22.90 1.21
CA GLU A 320 -2.08 23.96 2.18
C GLU A 320 -1.49 23.69 3.57
N LYS A 321 -1.46 22.43 4.01
CA LYS A 321 -0.89 22.05 5.31
C LYS A 321 0.62 22.21 5.33
N PHE A 322 1.32 21.80 4.29
CA PHE A 322 2.76 21.97 4.19
C PHE A 322 3.16 23.44 4.04
N GLU A 323 2.36 24.24 3.33
CA GLU A 323 2.53 25.70 3.28
C GLU A 323 2.37 26.33 4.67
N LEU A 324 1.31 25.99 5.40
CA LEU A 324 1.10 26.47 6.77
C LEU A 324 2.22 26.06 7.71
N LEU A 325 2.72 24.83 7.57
CA LEU A 325 3.86 24.33 8.36
C LEU A 325 5.12 25.13 8.07
N GLY A 326 5.36 25.49 6.80
CA GLY A 326 6.46 26.36 6.39
C GLY A 326 6.37 27.77 6.98
N ILE A 327 5.16 28.34 7.07
CA ILE A 327 4.94 29.63 7.73
C ILE A 327 5.20 29.50 9.24
N THR A 328 4.71 28.43 9.86
CA THR A 328 4.89 28.15 11.29
C THR A 328 6.38 28.00 11.66
N ALA A 329 7.19 27.40 10.78
CA ALA A 329 8.63 27.26 10.99
C ALA A 329 9.36 28.62 11.08
N ASN A 330 8.80 29.71 10.55
CA ASN A 330 9.40 31.04 10.70
C ASN A 330 9.49 31.50 12.16
N VAL A 331 8.67 30.96 13.06
CA VAL A 331 8.73 31.25 14.51
C VAL A 331 10.11 30.94 15.10
N PHE A 332 10.83 29.95 14.54
CA PHE A 332 12.18 29.59 15.00
C PHE A 332 13.29 30.44 14.39
N ILE A 333 12.97 31.30 13.41
CA ILE A 333 13.96 32.04 12.61
C ILE A 333 13.89 33.54 12.89
N VAL A 334 12.68 34.09 13.03
CA VAL A 334 12.49 35.54 13.19
C VAL A 334 12.93 36.02 14.58
N ALA A 335 13.39 37.27 14.65
CA ALA A 335 13.69 37.91 15.93
C ALA A 335 12.40 38.05 16.77
N PRO A 336 12.49 38.01 18.11
CA PRO A 336 11.33 38.03 19.00
C PRO A 336 10.35 39.19 18.73
N GLU A 337 10.88 40.37 18.42
CA GLU A 337 10.13 41.58 18.08
C GLU A 337 9.29 41.48 16.80
N SER A 338 9.60 40.54 15.90
CA SER A 338 8.88 40.32 14.64
C SER A 338 7.77 39.26 14.75
N LEU A 339 7.65 38.58 15.90
CA LEU A 339 6.68 37.49 16.07
C LEU A 339 5.23 37.97 16.02
N SER A 340 4.92 39.12 16.65
CA SER A 340 3.56 39.69 16.63
C SER A 340 3.07 39.94 15.20
N THR A 341 3.93 40.51 14.36
CA THR A 341 3.65 40.80 12.95
C THR A 341 3.46 39.51 12.13
N LEU A 342 4.21 38.45 12.42
CA LEU A 342 4.06 37.14 11.77
C LEU A 342 2.67 36.52 12.05
N PHE A 343 2.20 36.61 13.31
CA PHE A 343 0.89 36.10 13.71
C PHE A 343 -0.27 36.98 13.19
N GLU A 344 -0.05 38.29 13.04
CA GLU A 344 -1.03 39.20 12.46
C GLU A 344 -1.15 39.07 10.93
N GLY A 345 -0.04 38.80 10.25
CA GLY A 345 0.01 38.60 8.80
C GLY A 345 -0.51 37.23 8.32
N THR A 346 -0.75 36.28 9.22
CA THR A 346 -1.15 34.90 8.87
C THR A 346 -2.45 34.48 9.60
N PRO A 347 -3.64 34.79 9.06
CA PRO A 347 -4.93 34.54 9.72
C PRO A 347 -5.19 33.06 10.06
N SER A 348 -4.58 32.14 9.31
CA SER A 348 -4.71 30.69 9.46
C SER A 348 -4.16 30.19 10.81
N ILE A 349 -3.03 30.76 11.27
CA ILE A 349 -2.37 30.34 12.52
C ILE A 349 -3.23 30.68 13.75
N ARG A 350 -3.97 31.81 13.72
CA ARG A 350 -4.89 32.19 14.81
C ARG A 350 -6.04 31.19 14.99
N LYS A 351 -6.56 30.60 13.91
CA LYS A 351 -7.73 29.70 13.98
C LYS A 351 -7.41 28.37 14.66
N ASP A 352 -6.19 27.85 14.47
CA ASP A 352 -5.77 26.58 15.08
C ASP A 352 -5.31 26.76 16.54
N ALA A 353 -4.72 27.90 16.89
CA ALA A 353 -4.37 28.24 18.28
C ALA A 353 -5.60 28.39 19.19
N GLN A 354 -6.76 28.76 18.64
CA GLN A 354 -8.02 28.89 19.39
C GLN A 354 -8.81 27.57 19.53
N ARG A 355 -8.38 26.49 18.86
CA ARG A 355 -9.03 25.17 18.88
C ARG A 355 -8.29 24.12 19.73
N SER A 356 -7.19 24.52 20.38
CA SER A 356 -6.37 23.67 21.25
C SER A 356 -6.73 23.85 22.73
#